data_AF-A0A925MWF6-F1
#
_entry.id   AF-A0A925MWF6-F1
#
_cell.length_a   1.000
_cell.length_b   1.000
_cell.length_c   1.000
_cell.angle_alpha   90.00
_cell.angle_beta   90.00
_cell.angle_gamma   90.00
#
_symmetry.space_group_name_H-M   'P 1'
#
loop_
_entity.id
_entity.type
_entity.pdbx_description
1 polymer ?
#
loop_
_entity_poly.entity_id
_entity_poly.type
_entity_poly.pdbx_seq_one_letter_code
_entity_poly.pdbx_strand_id
1 'polypeptide(L)'
;TAMVARGDAPAASMPPAPALPVIRQVRTDESARAEPLDAATAHTIAEGQECFLPEHMTFSNESHPIAPDTVMTLIACDSGAYNFSSLIYVRRGGGAPEQARFDVPVGWNDDGPPVLVNAWWDPVAATLYSYAKGRGIGDCGTAQSFVWDGAMFRLIEQRVMGECRGSMRWITVWRAEIAAP
;
A
#
# COMPACT_ATOMS: atom_id res chain seq x y z
N THR A 1 -18.67 -14.09 -20.87
CA THR A 1 -19.71 -15.14 -20.93
C THR A 1 -20.24 -15.41 -19.54
N ALA A 2 -21.54 -15.65 -19.40
CA ALA A 2 -22.13 -16.06 -18.12
C ALA A 2 -21.94 -17.57 -17.90
N MET A 3 -21.68 -17.98 -16.65
CA MET A 3 -21.41 -19.39 -16.33
C MET A 3 -22.69 -20.21 -16.10
N VAL A 4 -23.73 -19.58 -15.54
CA VAL A 4 -24.99 -20.22 -15.12
C VAL A 4 -26.11 -19.95 -16.13
N ALA A 5 -26.51 -18.70 -16.32
CA ALA A 5 -27.53 -18.32 -17.30
C ALA A 5 -26.87 -17.85 -18.59
N ARG A 6 -26.51 -18.79 -19.48
CA ARG A 6 -25.90 -18.47 -20.77
C ARG A 6 -26.96 -17.89 -21.71
N GLY A 7 -26.64 -16.78 -22.36
CA GLY A 7 -27.44 -16.24 -23.47
C GLY A 7 -26.98 -16.81 -24.82
N ASP A 8 -27.78 -16.58 -25.87
CA ASP A 8 -27.55 -17.11 -27.22
C ASP A 8 -26.44 -16.37 -28.00
N ALA A 9 -26.02 -15.20 -27.52
CA ALA A 9 -24.97 -14.42 -28.15
C ALA A 9 -23.59 -15.10 -27.99
N PRO A 10 -22.75 -15.15 -29.05
CA PRO A 10 -21.44 -15.78 -28.99
C PRO A 10 -20.50 -15.03 -28.04
N ALA A 11 -19.55 -15.73 -27.43
CA ALA A 11 -18.57 -15.11 -26.52
C ALA A 11 -17.82 -13.91 -27.14
N ALA A 12 -17.60 -13.95 -28.46
CA ALA A 12 -16.96 -12.90 -29.24
C ALA A 12 -17.80 -11.61 -29.36
N SER A 13 -19.08 -11.60 -28.98
CA SER A 13 -19.91 -10.40 -28.94
C SER A 13 -19.68 -9.55 -27.70
N MET A 14 -18.85 -10.01 -26.75
CA MET A 14 -18.46 -9.22 -25.59
C MET A 14 -17.53 -8.08 -26.04
N PRO A 15 -17.75 -6.84 -25.58
CA PRO A 15 -16.79 -5.76 -25.80
C PRO A 15 -15.41 -6.16 -25.28
N PRO A 16 -14.32 -5.73 -25.95
CA PRO A 16 -12.98 -5.93 -25.41
C PRO A 16 -12.87 -5.25 -24.05
N ALA A 17 -12.00 -5.81 -23.19
CA ALA A 17 -11.69 -5.17 -21.93
C ALA A 17 -11.14 -3.75 -22.18
N PRO A 18 -11.54 -2.75 -21.38
CA PRO A 18 -10.94 -1.42 -21.46
C PRO A 18 -9.42 -1.48 -21.28
N ALA A 19 -8.70 -0.59 -21.95
CA ALA A 19 -7.28 -0.41 -21.73
C ALA A 19 -7.02 -0.02 -20.26
N LEU A 20 -5.92 -0.52 -19.70
CA LEU A 20 -5.54 -0.17 -18.33
C LEU A 20 -4.97 1.24 -18.29
N PRO A 21 -5.33 2.04 -17.27
CA PRO A 21 -4.58 3.22 -16.90
C PRO A 21 -3.08 2.94 -16.78
N VAL A 22 -2.28 3.90 -17.25
CA VAL A 22 -0.81 3.81 -17.24
C VAL A 22 -0.27 4.80 -16.21
N ILE A 23 0.59 4.31 -15.32
CA ILE A 23 1.19 5.08 -14.23
C ILE A 23 2.70 5.20 -14.49
N ARG A 24 3.23 6.42 -14.40
CA ARG A 24 4.67 6.64 -14.48
C ARG A 24 5.29 6.43 -13.11
N GLN A 25 6.06 5.37 -12.95
CA GLN A 25 6.80 5.09 -11.72
C GLN A 25 8.12 5.87 -11.70
N VAL A 26 8.45 6.42 -10.54
CA VAL A 26 9.79 6.92 -10.21
C VAL A 26 10.52 5.84 -9.43
N ARG A 27 11.79 5.61 -9.79
CA ARG A 27 12.67 4.62 -9.16
C ARG A 27 13.98 5.28 -8.79
N THR A 28 14.67 4.69 -7.81
CA THR A 28 16.04 5.04 -7.48
C THR A 28 16.78 3.78 -7.05
N ASP A 29 18.01 3.66 -7.54
CA ASP A 29 18.90 2.55 -7.23
C ASP A 29 19.99 3.00 -6.22
N GLU A 30 19.97 4.27 -5.83
CA GLU A 30 20.96 4.92 -4.96
C GLU A 30 20.37 5.16 -3.56
N SER A 31 21.26 5.35 -2.58
CA SER A 31 20.86 5.99 -1.32
C SER A 31 20.28 7.38 -1.62
N ALA A 32 19.04 7.64 -1.21
CA ALA A 32 18.44 8.97 -1.35
C ALA A 32 19.26 10.02 -0.58
N ARG A 33 19.27 11.25 -1.10
CA ARG A 33 19.91 12.41 -0.46
C ARG A 33 19.19 12.88 0.81
N ALA A 34 17.93 12.49 0.98
CA ALA A 34 17.19 12.79 2.19
C ALA A 34 17.60 11.82 3.30
N GLU A 35 17.77 12.35 4.51
CA GLU A 35 18.02 11.51 5.68
C GLU A 35 16.73 10.82 6.15
N PRO A 36 16.80 9.55 6.57
CA PRO A 36 15.70 8.89 7.26
C PRO A 36 15.17 9.68 8.46
N LEU A 37 13.93 9.39 8.86
CA LEU A 37 13.40 9.92 10.11
C LEU A 37 14.18 9.28 11.28
N ASP A 38 14.71 10.12 12.17
CA ASP A 38 15.26 9.63 13.44
C ASP A 38 14.15 9.08 14.36
N ALA A 39 14.55 8.28 15.33
CA ALA A 39 13.63 7.60 16.24
C ALA A 39 12.77 8.59 17.06
N ALA A 40 13.31 9.73 17.45
CA ALA A 40 12.59 10.73 18.25
C ALA A 40 11.48 11.42 17.44
N THR A 41 11.78 11.76 16.18
CA THR A 41 10.82 12.33 15.23
C THR A 41 9.73 11.33 14.91
N ALA A 42 10.10 10.08 14.64
CA ALA A 42 9.13 9.03 14.35
C ALA A 42 8.22 8.74 15.56
N HIS A 43 8.77 8.73 16.78
CA HIS A 43 8.00 8.60 18.01
C HIS A 43 7.01 9.76 18.20
N THR A 44 7.47 10.99 18.02
CA THR A 44 6.61 12.19 18.12
C THR A 44 5.46 12.15 17.12
N ILE A 45 5.71 11.68 15.89
CA ILE A 45 4.67 11.47 14.88
C ILE A 45 3.67 10.41 15.34
N ALA A 46 4.16 9.26 15.81
CA ALA A 46 3.30 8.16 16.27
C ALA A 46 2.40 8.60 17.44
N GLU A 47 2.95 9.29 18.44
CA GLU A 47 2.18 9.86 19.55
C GLU A 47 1.11 10.86 19.07
N GLY A 48 1.48 11.76 18.15
CA GLY A 48 0.57 12.75 17.58
C GLY A 48 -0.51 12.18 16.66
N GLN A 49 -0.40 10.90 16.28
CA GLN A 49 -1.41 10.16 15.51
C GLN A 49 -2.14 9.12 16.36
N GLU A 50 -1.98 9.18 17.68
CA GLU A 50 -2.63 8.26 18.63
C GLU A 50 -2.33 6.79 18.31
N CYS A 51 -1.10 6.50 17.90
CA CYS A 51 -0.65 5.12 17.70
C CYS A 51 -0.46 4.40 19.03
N PHE A 52 -0.99 3.18 19.14
CA PHE A 52 -0.91 2.35 20.34
C PHE A 52 -0.16 1.06 20.06
N LEU A 53 1.17 1.09 20.14
CA LEU A 53 1.97 -0.13 20.14
C LEU A 53 2.07 -0.71 21.55
N PRO A 54 1.75 -1.99 21.76
CA PRO A 54 1.97 -2.62 23.06
C PRO A 54 3.45 -2.56 23.47
N GLU A 55 3.75 -2.22 24.72
CA GLU A 55 5.14 -2.04 25.23
C GLU A 55 6.08 -3.23 24.99
N HIS A 56 5.53 -4.43 24.82
CA HIS A 56 6.28 -5.66 24.58
C HIS A 56 6.53 -5.96 23.08
N MET A 57 6.00 -5.14 22.17
CA MET A 57 6.24 -5.24 20.74
C MET A 57 7.27 -4.19 20.31
N THR A 58 8.43 -4.67 19.86
CA THR A 58 9.44 -3.82 19.24
C THR A 58 9.27 -3.86 17.72
N PHE A 59 8.59 -2.88 17.16
CA PHE A 59 8.65 -2.64 15.72
C PHE A 59 9.71 -1.59 15.43
N SER A 60 10.66 -1.92 14.56
CA SER A 60 11.59 -0.95 14.02
C SER A 60 10.93 -0.16 12.90
N ASN A 61 11.11 1.15 12.90
CA ASN A 61 10.75 1.96 11.75
C ASN A 61 11.66 1.59 10.57
N GLU A 62 11.08 1.35 9.41
CA GLU A 62 11.79 0.97 8.20
C GLU A 62 11.85 2.15 7.25
N SER A 63 13.05 2.53 6.80
CA SER A 63 13.23 3.66 5.89
C SER A 63 13.83 3.22 4.57
N HIS A 64 13.26 3.72 3.47
CA HIS A 64 13.60 3.32 2.11
C HIS A 64 13.72 4.54 1.19
N PRO A 65 14.81 4.65 0.41
CA PRO A 65 14.86 5.54 -0.75
C PRO A 65 13.74 5.16 -1.74
N ILE A 66 12.93 6.13 -2.13
CA ILE A 66 11.86 5.95 -3.13
C ILE A 66 12.02 6.87 -4.36
N ALA A 67 12.87 7.89 -4.24
CA ALA A 67 13.36 8.74 -5.31
C ALA A 67 14.73 9.35 -4.92
N PRO A 68 15.50 9.94 -5.85
CA PRO A 68 16.87 10.42 -5.54
C PRO A 68 16.98 11.37 -4.36
N ASP A 69 15.94 12.15 -4.07
CA ASP A 69 15.88 13.11 -2.97
C ASP A 69 14.78 12.78 -1.95
N THR A 70 14.17 11.59 -2.00
CA THR A 70 13.01 11.26 -1.17
C THR A 70 13.20 9.92 -0.46
N VAL A 71 13.07 9.93 0.86
CA VAL A 71 12.99 8.73 1.71
C VAL A 71 11.56 8.56 2.22
N MET A 72 11.03 7.34 2.11
CA MET A 72 9.84 6.89 2.81
C MET A 72 10.23 6.24 4.13
N THR A 73 9.48 6.49 5.20
CA THR A 73 9.58 5.75 6.46
C THR A 73 8.24 5.12 6.80
N LEU A 74 8.25 3.81 7.05
CA LEU A 74 7.17 3.07 7.68
C LEU A 74 7.35 3.18 9.19
N ILE A 75 6.47 3.94 9.84
CA ILE A 75 6.45 4.10 11.29
C ILE A 75 5.42 3.14 11.85
N ALA A 76 5.83 2.20 12.69
CA ALA A 76 4.89 1.27 13.29
C ALA A 76 3.88 2.01 14.19
N CYS A 77 2.61 1.59 14.15
CA CYS A 77 1.53 2.34 14.77
C CYS A 77 0.63 1.50 15.69
N ASP A 78 0.07 0.39 15.20
CA ASP A 78 -0.85 -0.45 15.98
C ASP A 78 -0.62 -1.93 15.65
N SER A 79 -1.07 -2.81 16.53
CA SER A 79 -1.03 -4.25 16.36
C SER A 79 -2.37 -4.88 16.77
N GLY A 80 -2.93 -5.67 15.86
CA GLY A 80 -3.97 -6.65 16.15
C GLY A 80 -3.40 -8.07 16.10
N ALA A 81 -4.26 -9.07 16.30
CA ALA A 81 -3.85 -10.48 16.39
C ALA A 81 -3.05 -11.01 15.17
N TYR A 82 -3.27 -10.44 13.98
CA TYR A 82 -2.65 -10.86 12.71
C TYR A 82 -2.48 -9.71 11.71
N ASN A 83 -2.66 -8.47 12.16
CA ASN A 83 -2.58 -7.26 11.35
C ASN A 83 -1.75 -6.24 12.11
N PHE A 84 -0.69 -5.74 11.49
CA PHE A 84 0.17 -4.69 12.06
C PHE A 84 0.06 -3.45 11.20
N SER A 85 -0.17 -2.30 11.82
CA SER A 85 -0.45 -1.07 11.09
C SER A 85 0.77 -0.15 11.14
N SER A 86 1.02 0.56 10.05
CA SER A 86 2.11 1.52 9.93
C SER A 86 1.60 2.83 9.36
N LEU A 87 2.11 3.95 9.88
CA LEU A 87 2.04 5.26 9.23
C LEU A 87 3.13 5.34 8.16
N ILE A 88 2.83 6.05 7.07
CA ILE A 88 3.76 6.19 5.94
C ILE A 88 4.08 7.67 5.85
N TYR A 89 5.32 8.02 6.12
CA TYR A 89 5.82 9.39 5.99
C TYR A 89 6.90 9.45 4.91
N VAL A 90 6.99 10.59 4.24
CA VAL A 90 8.03 10.89 3.26
C VAL A 90 8.81 12.12 3.69
N ARG A 91 10.12 12.13 3.47
CA ARG A 91 10.97 13.30 3.61
C ARG A 91 11.66 13.59 2.29
N ARG A 92 11.54 14.83 1.82
CA ARG A 92 12.21 15.31 0.59
C ARG A 92 13.38 16.21 0.96
N GLY A 93 14.58 15.88 0.49
CA GLY A 93 15.82 16.56 0.83
C GLY A 93 15.98 16.78 2.34
N GLY A 94 16.28 18.02 2.74
CA GLY A 94 16.33 18.45 4.15
C GLY A 94 15.02 19.01 4.70
N GLY A 95 13.88 18.77 4.03
CA GLY A 95 12.57 19.26 4.45
C GLY A 95 12.00 18.53 5.67
N ALA A 96 10.88 19.05 6.19
CA ALA A 96 10.12 18.37 7.23
C ALA A 96 9.49 17.07 6.69
N PRO A 97 9.31 16.03 7.54
CA PRO A 97 8.58 14.83 7.15
C PRO A 97 7.09 15.16 6.95
N GLU A 98 6.51 14.62 5.89
CA GLU A 98 5.09 14.78 5.52
C GLU A 98 4.44 13.40 5.45
N GLN A 99 3.16 13.31 5.81
CA GLN A 99 2.40 12.08 5.59
C GLN A 99 2.30 11.78 4.10
N ALA A 100 2.55 10.53 3.72
CA ALA A 100 2.45 10.10 2.33
C ALA A 100 1.01 10.17 1.85
N ARG A 101 0.84 10.62 0.60
CA ARG A 101 -0.46 10.66 -0.07
C ARG A 101 -0.68 9.41 -0.90
N PHE A 102 -1.94 9.03 -1.05
CA PHE A 102 -2.41 7.92 -1.86
C PHE A 102 -3.56 8.40 -2.75
N ASP A 103 -3.71 7.80 -3.94
CA ASP A 103 -4.80 8.12 -4.87
C ASP A 103 -6.09 7.32 -4.62
N VAL A 104 -6.10 6.50 -3.58
CA VAL A 104 -7.22 5.71 -3.09
C VAL A 104 -7.22 5.70 -1.56
N PRO A 105 -8.37 5.38 -0.92
CA PRO A 105 -8.39 5.03 0.50
C PRO A 105 -7.48 3.84 0.79
N VAL A 106 -6.82 3.90 1.95
CA VAL A 106 -5.91 2.86 2.41
C VAL A 106 -6.17 2.55 3.89
N GLY A 107 -5.93 1.29 4.27
CA GLY A 107 -6.20 0.83 5.63
C GLY A 107 -7.65 0.40 5.85
N TRP A 108 -8.15 0.57 7.08
CA TRP A 108 -9.49 0.13 7.50
C TRP A 108 -10.54 1.24 7.51
N ASN A 109 -10.11 2.50 7.48
CA ASN A 109 -10.99 3.66 7.63
C ASN A 109 -10.86 4.55 6.40
N ASP A 110 -11.96 4.74 5.67
CA ASP A 110 -11.99 5.56 4.46
C ASP A 110 -11.79 7.07 4.75
N ASP A 111 -12.06 7.51 5.98
CA ASP A 111 -12.00 8.92 6.42
C ASP A 111 -10.84 9.24 7.38
N GLY A 112 -9.98 8.25 7.68
CA GLY A 112 -8.86 8.40 8.60
C GLY A 112 -7.56 8.82 7.92
N PRO A 113 -6.51 9.18 8.71
CA PRO A 113 -5.16 9.30 8.16
C PRO A 113 -4.75 8.00 7.45
N PRO A 114 -4.02 8.06 6.32
CA PRO A 114 -3.58 6.86 5.62
C PRO A 114 -2.66 6.02 6.51
N VAL A 115 -3.13 4.81 6.83
CA VAL A 115 -2.41 3.78 7.58
C VAL A 115 -2.42 2.52 6.73
N LEU A 116 -1.26 1.90 6.51
CA LEU A 116 -1.20 0.61 5.80
C LEU A 116 -1.11 -0.54 6.80
N VAL A 117 -1.65 -1.68 6.38
CA VAL A 117 -1.70 -2.90 7.19
C VAL A 117 -0.76 -3.93 6.60
N ASN A 118 0.04 -4.56 7.46
CA ASN A 118 1.11 -5.49 7.12
C ASN A 118 1.94 -4.98 5.94
N ALA A 119 2.39 -3.73 6.02
CA ALA A 119 3.05 -3.06 4.92
C ALA A 119 4.51 -3.48 4.77
N TRP A 120 5.01 -3.53 3.54
CA TRP A 120 6.44 -3.71 3.26
C TRP A 120 6.83 -3.08 1.92
N TRP A 121 8.10 -2.74 1.79
CA TRP A 121 8.69 -2.22 0.56
C TRP A 121 9.48 -3.31 -0.18
N ASP A 122 9.26 -3.42 -1.48
CA ASP A 122 10.15 -4.18 -2.38
C ASP A 122 11.05 -3.20 -3.15
N PRO A 123 12.35 -3.14 -2.85
CA PRO A 123 13.27 -2.23 -3.53
C PRO A 123 13.56 -2.66 -4.97
N VAL A 124 13.41 -3.94 -5.31
CA VAL A 124 13.64 -4.44 -6.67
C VAL A 124 12.48 -4.01 -7.56
N ALA A 125 11.24 -4.16 -7.11
CA ALA A 125 10.07 -3.69 -7.87
C ALA A 125 9.82 -2.18 -7.73
N ALA A 126 10.43 -1.53 -6.72
CA ALA A 126 10.08 -0.19 -6.26
C ALA A 126 8.58 -0.06 -5.95
N THR A 127 8.06 -1.05 -5.21
CA THR A 127 6.63 -1.21 -4.92
C THR A 127 6.39 -1.29 -3.42
N LEU A 128 5.43 -0.49 -2.94
CA LEU A 128 4.91 -0.55 -1.58
C LEU A 128 3.69 -1.48 -1.57
N TYR A 129 3.72 -2.49 -0.71
CA TYR A 129 2.63 -3.43 -0.58
C TYR A 129 1.93 -3.28 0.77
N SER A 130 0.64 -3.63 0.82
CA SER A 130 -0.14 -3.74 2.04
C SER A 130 -1.19 -4.84 1.89
N TYR A 131 -1.46 -5.57 2.97
CA TYR A 131 -2.63 -6.43 3.05
C TYR A 131 -3.28 -6.39 4.44
N ALA A 132 -4.59 -6.29 4.43
CA ALA A 132 -5.48 -6.30 5.58
C ALA A 132 -6.27 -7.60 5.57
N LYS A 133 -6.06 -8.48 6.56
CA LYS A 133 -6.81 -9.74 6.69
C LYS A 133 -8.10 -9.51 7.48
N GLY A 134 -9.21 -10.07 7.04
CA GLY A 134 -10.47 -10.04 7.83
C GLY A 134 -10.40 -10.98 9.05
N ARG A 135 -9.69 -12.10 8.94
CA ARG A 135 -9.38 -13.02 10.05
C ARG A 135 -8.01 -13.68 9.88
N GLY A 136 -7.50 -14.30 10.95
CA GLY A 136 -6.13 -14.86 10.98
C GLY A 136 -5.77 -15.80 9.83
N ILE A 137 -6.74 -16.55 9.30
CA ILE A 137 -6.55 -17.45 8.15
C ILE A 137 -6.28 -16.67 6.85
N GLY A 138 -6.80 -15.45 6.71
CA GLY A 138 -6.62 -14.63 5.50
C GLY A 138 -7.46 -15.06 4.30
N ASP A 139 -8.61 -15.71 4.53
CA ASP A 139 -9.55 -16.11 3.48
C ASP A 139 -10.53 -15.00 3.05
N CYS A 140 -10.28 -13.78 3.54
CA CYS A 140 -10.97 -12.54 3.25
C CYS A 140 -10.06 -11.36 3.63
N GLY A 141 -10.27 -10.21 3.00
CA GLY A 141 -9.43 -9.03 3.21
C GLY A 141 -9.26 -8.18 1.96
N THR A 142 -8.33 -7.23 2.06
CA THR A 142 -7.93 -6.31 0.99
C THR A 142 -6.42 -6.31 0.87
N ALA A 143 -5.89 -6.49 -0.34
CA ALA A 143 -4.48 -6.31 -0.65
C ALA A 143 -4.33 -5.20 -1.69
N GLN A 144 -3.36 -4.33 -1.48
CA GLN A 144 -3.07 -3.20 -2.36
C GLN A 144 -1.56 -3.13 -2.61
N SER A 145 -1.20 -2.76 -3.84
CA SER A 145 0.18 -2.55 -4.28
C SER A 145 0.28 -1.17 -4.90
N PHE A 146 1.32 -0.41 -4.55
CA PHE A 146 1.49 0.98 -4.96
C PHE A 146 2.88 1.27 -5.49
N VAL A 147 2.97 2.22 -6.41
CA VAL A 147 4.25 2.78 -6.88
C VAL A 147 4.31 4.27 -6.61
N TRP A 148 5.51 4.80 -6.38
CA TRP A 148 5.71 6.24 -6.25
C TRP A 148 5.73 6.91 -7.63
N ASP A 149 4.93 7.95 -7.84
CA ASP A 149 4.91 8.72 -9.10
C ASP A 149 5.76 9.99 -9.09
N GLY A 150 6.48 10.24 -7.99
CA GLY A 150 7.22 11.48 -7.73
C GLY A 150 6.49 12.42 -6.77
N ALA A 151 5.18 12.28 -6.61
CA ALA A 151 4.35 13.13 -5.75
C ALA A 151 3.54 12.36 -4.72
N MET A 152 3.05 11.17 -5.04
CA MET A 152 2.24 10.32 -4.18
C MET A 152 2.35 8.84 -4.56
N PHE A 153 1.86 7.96 -3.70
CA PHE A 153 1.71 6.54 -4.01
C PHE A 153 0.45 6.31 -4.86
N ARG A 154 0.63 5.60 -5.96
CA ARG A 154 -0.41 5.31 -6.95
C ARG A 154 -0.74 3.83 -6.95
N LEU A 155 -2.03 3.50 -6.83
CA LEU A 155 -2.49 2.12 -6.81
C LEU A 155 -2.26 1.43 -8.16
N ILE A 156 -1.48 0.36 -8.16
CA ILE A 156 -1.21 -0.47 -9.36
C ILE A 156 -1.96 -1.79 -9.35
N GLU A 157 -2.39 -2.28 -8.19
CA GLU A 157 -3.24 -3.46 -8.09
C GLU A 157 -4.01 -3.43 -6.78
N GLN A 158 -5.29 -3.80 -6.82
CA GLN A 158 -6.09 -4.08 -5.64
C GLN A 158 -6.79 -5.43 -5.77
N ARG A 159 -6.70 -6.23 -4.72
CA ARG A 159 -7.44 -7.48 -4.56
C ARG A 159 -8.35 -7.40 -3.34
N VAL A 160 -9.59 -7.84 -3.47
CA VAL A 160 -10.58 -7.81 -2.40
C VAL A 160 -11.29 -9.16 -2.30
N MET A 161 -11.57 -9.56 -1.07
CA MET A 161 -12.47 -10.65 -0.74
C MET A 161 -13.25 -10.25 0.52
N GLY A 162 -14.48 -9.78 0.36
CA GLY A 162 -15.28 -9.28 1.49
C GLY A 162 -15.80 -10.36 2.44
N GLU A 163 -15.87 -11.62 1.98
CA GLU A 163 -16.52 -12.71 2.71
C GLU A 163 -15.54 -13.84 3.07
N CYS A 164 -15.45 -14.16 4.35
CA CYS A 164 -14.53 -15.17 4.89
C CYS A 164 -15.12 -16.59 4.75
N ARG A 165 -15.13 -17.12 3.53
CA ARG A 165 -15.73 -18.42 3.16
C ARG A 165 -14.70 -19.49 2.73
N GLY A 166 -13.44 -19.33 3.13
CA GLY A 166 -12.37 -20.29 2.90
C GLY A 166 -11.63 -20.15 1.57
N SER A 167 -11.93 -19.13 0.76
CA SER A 167 -11.17 -18.86 -0.46
C SER A 167 -9.86 -18.15 -0.14
N MET A 168 -8.74 -18.79 -0.48
CA MET A 168 -7.40 -18.17 -0.36
C MET A 168 -7.03 -17.32 -1.59
N ARG A 169 -7.90 -17.26 -2.60
CA ARG A 169 -7.66 -16.50 -3.84
C ARG A 169 -8.51 -15.23 -3.81
N TRP A 170 -7.89 -14.12 -3.44
CA TRP A 170 -8.55 -12.81 -3.46
C TRP A 170 -8.74 -12.32 -4.91
N ILE A 171 -9.82 -11.59 -5.16
CA ILE A 171 -10.22 -11.20 -6.50
C ILE A 171 -9.56 -9.88 -6.85
N THR A 172 -8.81 -9.81 -7.94
CA THR A 172 -8.32 -8.53 -8.48
C THR A 172 -9.51 -7.69 -8.95
N VAL A 173 -9.72 -6.57 -8.28
CA VAL A 173 -10.80 -5.61 -8.60
C VAL A 173 -10.29 -4.38 -9.34
N TRP A 174 -8.97 -4.14 -9.31
CA TRP A 174 -8.33 -3.03 -10.01
C TRP A 174 -6.86 -3.35 -10.35
N ARG A 175 -6.35 -2.86 -11.48
CA ARG A 175 -4.98 -3.05 -11.97
C ARG A 175 -4.56 -1.93 -12.94
N ALA A 176 -3.37 -1.37 -12.78
CA ALA A 176 -2.80 -0.41 -13.73
C ALA A 176 -1.54 -0.98 -14.41
N GLU A 177 -1.20 -0.44 -15.56
CA GLU A 177 0.11 -0.66 -16.17
C GLU A 177 1.11 0.36 -15.64
N ILE A 178 2.36 -0.06 -15.49
CA ILE A 178 3.46 0.84 -15.17
C ILE A 178 4.13 1.19 -16.50
N ALA A 179 4.28 2.48 -16.79
CA ALA A 179 5.00 2.93 -17.97
C ALA A 179 6.43 2.36 -17.95
N ALA A 180 6.88 1.86 -19.09
CA ALA A 180 8.27 1.46 -19.25
C ALA A 180 9.19 2.67 -18.94
N PRO A 181 10.33 2.44 -18.27
CA PRO A 181 11.29 3.50 -17.93
C PRO A 181 11.80 4.27 -19.15
#